data_AF-A0A1Q5CRK7-F1
#
_entry.id   AF-A0A1Q5CRK7-F1
#
_cell.length_a   1.000
_cell.length_b   1.000
_cell.length_c   1.000
_cell.angle_alpha   90.00
_cell.angle_beta   90.00
_cell.angle_gamma   90.00
#
_symmetry.space_group_name_H-M   'P 1'
#
loop_
_entity.id
_entity.type
_entity.pdbx_description
1 polymer ?
#
loop_
_entity_poly.entity_id
_entity_poly.type
_entity_poly.pdbx_seq_one_letter_code
_entity_poly.pdbx_strand_id
1 'polypeptide(L)'
;MALKEHYDPSGLDGFWVMDHSESRIRDPDTGEWVPEVIRQQFVEIRHEGPWADFRVRIDHAEDLHLYMHYRVRYGDDEWVPYTVVHIDGDPEHEKLRPNHFRTVHARVGQPISYLKEIYVDPRTTFRLTRHVDGAADYALMSRLTEDRRRIVGKVLPVEGEAGIEKWLQRKESLGFDWPA
;
A
#
# COMPACT_ATOMS: atom_id res chain seq x y z
N MET A 1 7.45 -16.68 23.54
CA MET A 1 6.13 -16.02 23.51
C MET A 1 5.29 -16.71 22.46
N ALA A 2 4.20 -17.36 22.86
CA ALA A 2 3.39 -18.23 22.01
C ALA A 2 2.40 -17.39 21.18
N LEU A 3 2.74 -17.15 19.91
CA LEU A 3 1.88 -16.49 18.90
C LEU A 3 1.45 -17.47 17.79
N LYS A 4 1.70 -18.77 17.96
CA LYS A 4 1.69 -19.73 16.85
C LYS A 4 0.35 -20.38 16.51
N GLU A 5 -0.67 -20.35 17.38
CA GLU A 5 -1.90 -21.13 17.14
C GLU A 5 -2.95 -20.41 16.29
N HIS A 6 -2.80 -19.11 16.01
CA HIS A 6 -3.80 -18.33 15.24
C HIS A 6 -3.21 -17.40 14.17
N TYR A 7 -1.93 -17.51 13.84
CA TYR A 7 -1.32 -16.72 12.77
C TYR A 7 -1.62 -17.35 11.40
N ASP A 8 -2.58 -16.76 10.69
CA ASP A 8 -2.92 -17.10 9.30
C ASP A 8 -3.23 -15.82 8.51
N PRO A 9 -2.22 -15.20 7.87
CA PRO A 9 -2.43 -14.03 7.01
C PRO A 9 -2.75 -14.40 5.54
N SER A 10 -2.79 -15.70 5.20
CA SER A 10 -2.93 -16.17 3.81
C SER A 10 -4.24 -15.74 3.14
N GLY A 11 -5.24 -15.34 3.94
CA GLY A 11 -6.49 -14.75 3.41
C GLY A 11 -6.26 -13.51 2.55
N LEU A 12 -5.15 -12.79 2.75
CA LEU A 12 -4.77 -11.62 1.97
C LEU A 12 -3.98 -11.97 0.69
N ASP A 13 -3.52 -13.21 0.53
CA ASP A 13 -2.76 -13.61 -0.66
C ASP A 13 -3.55 -13.43 -1.94
N GLY A 14 -2.85 -13.05 -3.00
CA GLY A 14 -3.38 -12.96 -4.36
C GLY A 14 -3.26 -11.58 -4.98
N PHE A 15 -4.06 -11.37 -6.01
CA PHE A 15 -4.03 -10.19 -6.85
C PHE A 15 -5.20 -9.28 -6.52
N TRP A 16 -4.91 -8.00 -6.35
CA TRP A 16 -5.86 -6.99 -5.89
C TRP A 16 -5.78 -5.76 -6.80
N VAL A 17 -6.93 -5.27 -7.23
CA VAL A 17 -7.03 -4.11 -8.11
C VAL A 17 -7.99 -3.09 -7.53
N MET A 18 -7.62 -1.82 -7.55
CA MET A 18 -8.44 -0.77 -6.97
C MET A 18 -9.79 -0.64 -7.67
N ASP A 19 -10.83 -0.56 -6.84
CA ASP A 19 -12.19 -0.22 -7.24
C ASP A 19 -12.33 1.29 -7.20
N HIS A 20 -12.27 1.90 -8.38
CA HIS A 20 -12.34 3.35 -8.51
C HIS A 20 -13.69 3.93 -8.11
N SER A 21 -14.77 3.15 -8.21
CA SER A 21 -16.11 3.64 -7.87
C SER A 21 -16.35 3.76 -6.36
N GLU A 22 -15.54 3.05 -5.56
CA GLU A 22 -15.66 2.99 -4.11
C GLU A 22 -14.48 3.68 -3.40
N SER A 23 -13.32 3.81 -4.07
CA SER A 23 -12.11 4.41 -3.50
C SER A 23 -12.17 5.93 -3.52
N ARG A 24 -11.82 6.54 -2.38
CA ARG A 24 -11.98 7.97 -2.14
C ARG A 24 -10.87 8.50 -1.24
N ILE A 25 -10.61 9.79 -1.38
CA ILE A 25 -9.66 10.57 -0.60
C ILE A 25 -10.38 11.79 -0.03
N ARG A 26 -10.01 12.24 1.16
CA ARG A 26 -10.46 13.53 1.65
C ARG A 26 -9.68 14.64 0.96
N ASP A 27 -10.41 15.57 0.37
CA ASP A 27 -9.85 16.81 -0.13
C ASP A 27 -9.35 17.63 1.07
N PRO A 28 -8.07 18.07 1.08
CA PRO A 28 -7.50 18.73 2.24
C PRO A 28 -8.00 20.17 2.45
N ASP A 29 -8.51 20.82 1.40
CA ASP A 29 -8.95 22.21 1.44
C ASP A 29 -10.41 22.31 1.92
N THR A 30 -11.24 21.35 1.52
CA THR A 30 -12.69 21.32 1.79
C THR A 30 -13.07 20.32 2.88
N GLY A 31 -12.25 19.31 3.13
CA GLY A 31 -12.53 18.18 4.02
C GLY A 31 -13.53 17.16 3.45
N GLU A 32 -14.03 17.37 2.24
CA GLU A 32 -15.02 16.50 1.61
C GLU A 32 -14.37 15.22 1.04
N TRP A 33 -15.15 14.13 1.00
CA TRP A 33 -14.71 12.92 0.31
C TRP A 33 -14.87 13.08 -1.19
N VAL A 34 -13.75 13.02 -1.91
CA VAL A 34 -13.70 13.08 -3.37
C VAL A 34 -13.19 11.76 -3.95
N PRO A 35 -13.47 11.47 -5.23
CA PRO A 35 -12.90 10.29 -5.90
C PRO A 35 -11.38 10.28 -5.82
N GLU A 36 -10.82 9.08 -5.77
CA GLU A 36 -9.36 8.89 -5.78
C GLU A 36 -8.68 9.53 -7.00
N VAL A 37 -7.50 10.15 -6.78
CA VAL A 37 -6.78 10.96 -7.79
C VAL A 37 -5.76 10.17 -8.61
N ILE A 38 -5.27 9.03 -8.09
CA ILE A 38 -4.50 8.08 -8.91
C ILE A 38 -5.42 7.35 -9.88
N ARG A 39 -4.93 6.91 -11.04
CA ARG A 39 -5.76 6.28 -12.08
C ARG A 39 -6.04 4.80 -11.84
N GLN A 40 -5.14 4.12 -11.15
CA GLN A 40 -5.27 2.72 -10.82
C GLN A 40 -4.23 2.32 -9.76
N GLN A 41 -4.54 1.31 -8.97
CA GLN A 41 -3.56 0.64 -8.12
C GLN A 41 -3.73 -0.88 -8.23
N PHE A 42 -2.61 -1.57 -8.36
CA PHE A 42 -2.53 -3.03 -8.39
C PHE A 42 -1.63 -3.49 -7.24
N VAL A 43 -2.02 -4.55 -6.55
CA VAL A 43 -1.25 -5.14 -5.46
C VAL A 43 -1.22 -6.64 -5.66
N GLU A 44 -0.03 -7.21 -5.52
CA GLU A 44 0.17 -8.64 -5.31
C GLU A 44 0.70 -8.85 -3.91
N ILE A 45 0.09 -9.80 -3.20
CA ILE A 45 0.49 -10.22 -1.86
C ILE A 45 0.79 -11.71 -1.91
N ARG A 46 1.96 -12.11 -1.42
CA ARG A 46 2.34 -13.51 -1.27
C ARG A 46 2.98 -13.76 0.08
N HIS A 47 2.48 -14.75 0.82
CA HIS A 47 3.11 -15.22 2.05
C HIS A 47 3.99 -16.45 1.80
N GLU A 48 5.23 -16.40 2.29
CA GLU A 48 6.22 -17.46 2.19
C GLU A 48 6.86 -17.72 3.56
N GLY A 49 6.32 -18.70 4.28
CA GLY A 49 6.72 -18.98 5.65
C GLY A 49 6.45 -17.77 6.57
N PRO A 50 7.47 -17.18 7.20
CA PRO A 50 7.28 -16.02 8.07
C PRO A 50 7.20 -14.69 7.30
N TRP A 51 7.47 -14.68 6.00
CA TRP A 51 7.57 -13.46 5.20
C TRP A 51 6.30 -13.19 4.41
N ALA A 52 5.98 -11.91 4.26
CA ALA A 52 5.02 -11.40 3.29
C ALA A 52 5.76 -10.55 2.26
N ASP A 53 5.56 -10.87 0.98
CA ASP A 53 6.07 -10.15 -0.18
C ASP A 53 4.93 -9.32 -0.79
N PHE A 54 5.16 -8.03 -0.94
CA PHE A 54 4.18 -7.09 -1.48
C PHE A 54 4.75 -6.39 -2.70
N ARG A 55 4.10 -6.58 -3.84
CA ARG A 55 4.38 -5.83 -5.07
C ARG A 55 3.23 -4.91 -5.36
N VAL A 56 3.53 -3.64 -5.62
CA VAL A 56 2.53 -2.60 -5.83
C VAL A 56 2.85 -1.85 -7.11
N ARG A 57 1.84 -1.66 -7.96
CA ARG A 57 1.89 -0.74 -9.09
C ARG A 57 0.86 0.36 -8.86
N ILE A 58 1.26 1.61 -9.05
CA ILE A 58 0.36 2.77 -9.03
C ILE A 58 0.46 3.47 -10.38
N ASP A 59 -0.70 3.64 -11.02
CA ASP A 59 -0.81 4.40 -12.25
C ASP A 59 -1.13 5.85 -11.89
N HIS A 60 -0.13 6.73 -12.00
CA HIS A 60 -0.27 8.15 -11.72
C HIS A 60 -0.78 8.93 -12.93
N ALA A 61 -0.44 8.50 -14.14
CA ALA A 61 -0.90 9.05 -15.41
C ALA A 61 -1.01 7.93 -16.46
N GLU A 62 -1.41 8.25 -17.69
CA GLU A 62 -1.49 7.28 -18.79
C GLU A 62 -0.11 6.77 -19.22
N ASP A 63 0.90 7.61 -19.02
CA ASP A 63 2.30 7.42 -19.38
C ASP A 63 3.23 7.35 -18.15
N LEU A 64 2.66 7.23 -16.95
CA LEU A 64 3.43 7.18 -15.70
C LEU A 64 2.91 6.10 -14.75
N HIS A 65 3.72 5.06 -14.57
CA HIS A 65 3.46 3.95 -13.67
C HIS A 65 4.64 3.75 -12.70
N LEU A 66 4.33 3.70 -11.42
CA LEU A 66 5.29 3.52 -10.34
C LEU A 66 5.19 2.10 -9.79
N TYR A 67 6.29 1.36 -9.78
CA TYR A 67 6.36 0.01 -9.25
C TYR A 67 7.16 0.02 -7.95
N MET A 68 6.58 -0.55 -6.91
CA MET A 68 7.17 -0.61 -5.58
C MET A 68 7.14 -2.02 -5.02
N HIS A 69 8.12 -2.30 -4.17
CA HIS A 69 8.28 -3.60 -3.54
C HIS A 69 8.72 -3.43 -2.09
N TYR A 70 8.24 -4.32 -1.24
CA TYR A 70 8.78 -4.54 0.08
C TYR A 70 8.49 -5.97 0.53
N ARG A 71 9.34 -6.44 1.44
CA ARG A 71 9.19 -7.74 2.08
C ARG A 71 9.31 -7.55 3.59
N VAL A 72 8.42 -8.17 4.35
CA VAL A 72 8.29 -7.92 5.79
C VAL A 72 7.90 -9.19 6.55
N ARG A 73 8.20 -9.19 7.85
CA ARG A 73 7.65 -10.15 8.82
C ARG A 73 6.64 -9.42 9.69
N TYR A 74 5.46 -9.99 9.87
CA TYR A 74 4.47 -9.37 10.74
C TYR A 74 4.94 -9.39 12.20
N GLY A 75 4.79 -8.25 12.87
CA GLY A 75 5.18 -8.07 14.27
C GLY A 75 6.68 -8.02 14.51
N ASP A 76 7.49 -7.91 13.45
CA ASP A 76 8.93 -7.69 13.59
C ASP A 76 9.23 -6.23 13.98
N ASP A 77 10.32 -6.03 14.72
CA ASP A 77 10.74 -4.71 15.19
C ASP A 77 11.53 -3.92 14.13
N GLU A 78 11.87 -4.56 13.01
CA GLU A 78 12.56 -3.95 11.89
C GLU A 78 11.63 -3.06 11.06
N TRP A 79 12.11 -1.85 10.74
CA TRP A 79 11.49 -0.99 9.74
C TRP A 79 12.03 -1.33 8.36
N VAL A 80 11.19 -1.84 7.47
CA VAL A 80 11.62 -2.25 6.12
C VAL A 80 11.38 -1.14 5.10
N PRO A 81 12.24 -1.00 4.07
CA PRO A 81 12.10 0.05 3.08
C PRO A 81 10.97 -0.26 2.09
N TYR A 82 10.07 0.69 1.87
CA TYR A 82 9.12 0.65 0.77
C TYR A 82 9.76 1.28 -0.46
N THR A 83 10.28 0.42 -1.33
CA THR A 83 11.26 0.83 -2.36
C THR A 83 10.61 0.93 -3.72
N VAL A 84 10.94 1.97 -4.47
CA VAL A 84 10.60 2.05 -5.90
C VAL A 84 11.57 1.16 -6.67
N VAL A 85 11.04 0.12 -7.32
CA VAL A 85 11.86 -0.83 -8.08
C VAL A 85 11.90 -0.52 -9.57
N HIS A 86 10.87 0.16 -10.09
CA HIS A 86 10.79 0.52 -11.50
C HIS A 86 9.86 1.71 -11.71
N ILE A 87 10.11 2.47 -12.78
CA ILE A 87 9.27 3.56 -13.25
C ILE A 87 9.10 3.37 -14.76
N ASP A 88 7.86 3.17 -15.20
CA ASP A 88 7.51 3.32 -16.61
C ASP A 88 7.04 4.76 -16.82
N GLY A 89 7.76 5.52 -17.64
CA GLY A 89 7.48 6.94 -17.91
C GLY A 89 8.67 7.85 -17.68
N ASP A 90 8.42 9.16 -17.59
CA ASP A 90 9.44 10.16 -17.26
C ASP A 90 9.81 10.10 -15.77
N PRO A 91 11.06 9.75 -15.39
CA PRO A 91 11.49 9.71 -14.00
C PRO A 91 11.53 11.08 -13.31
N GLU A 92 11.45 12.18 -14.06
CA GLU A 92 11.39 13.55 -13.54
C GLU A 92 9.96 14.13 -13.60
N HIS A 93 8.95 13.32 -13.94
CA HIS A 93 7.55 13.73 -14.02
C HIS A 93 7.09 14.39 -12.71
N GLU A 94 6.32 15.48 -12.80
CA GLU A 94 5.91 16.30 -11.64
C GLU A 94 5.19 15.49 -10.54
N LYS A 95 4.33 14.53 -10.92
CA LYS A 95 3.66 13.59 -10.00
C LYS A 95 4.60 12.69 -9.18
N LEU A 96 5.89 12.61 -9.52
CA LEU A 96 6.91 11.89 -8.73
C LEU A 96 7.57 12.78 -7.66
N ARG A 97 7.39 14.10 -7.72
CA ARG A 97 7.93 15.06 -6.73
C ARG A 97 7.27 14.89 -5.35
N PRO A 98 7.88 15.42 -4.28
CA PRO A 98 7.25 15.45 -2.97
C PRO A 98 5.84 16.07 -3.00
N ASN A 99 4.94 15.53 -2.19
CA ASN A 99 3.57 16.01 -2.00
C ASN A 99 3.12 15.75 -0.55
N HIS A 100 1.84 16.00 -0.24
CA HIS A 100 1.30 15.82 1.11
C HIS A 100 1.50 14.41 1.70
N PHE A 101 1.57 13.37 0.87
CA PHE A 101 1.71 11.98 1.30
C PHE A 101 3.12 11.41 1.10
N ARG A 102 4.05 12.17 0.50
CA ARG A 102 5.40 11.70 0.19
C ARG A 102 6.40 12.85 0.33
N THR A 103 7.36 12.72 1.23
CA THR A 103 8.35 13.77 1.52
C THR A 103 9.54 13.80 0.55
N VAL A 104 9.70 12.78 -0.30
CA VAL A 104 10.83 12.64 -1.23
C VAL A 104 10.38 12.51 -2.68
N HIS A 105 11.27 12.84 -3.61
CA HIS A 105 11.06 12.51 -5.02
C HIS A 105 11.17 10.99 -5.20
N ALA A 106 10.20 10.36 -5.86
CA ALA A 106 10.23 8.93 -6.12
C ALA A 106 11.29 8.60 -7.18
N ARG A 107 12.31 7.82 -6.81
CA ARG A 107 13.41 7.40 -7.69
C ARG A 107 13.63 5.90 -7.59
N VAL A 108 13.94 5.27 -8.72
CA VAL A 108 14.30 3.84 -8.77
C VAL A 108 15.46 3.56 -7.82
N GLY A 109 15.32 2.48 -7.04
CA GLY A 109 16.28 2.04 -6.03
C GLY A 109 16.22 2.81 -4.71
N GLN A 110 15.33 3.81 -4.57
CA GLN A 110 15.19 4.59 -3.35
C GLN A 110 13.91 4.24 -2.58
N PRO A 111 13.97 4.23 -1.24
CA PRO A 111 12.77 4.14 -0.42
C PRO A 111 11.96 5.43 -0.53
N ILE A 112 10.65 5.31 -0.66
CA ILE A 112 9.72 6.45 -0.51
C ILE A 112 9.23 6.59 0.94
N SER A 113 9.29 5.51 1.70
CA SER A 113 8.97 5.44 3.13
C SER A 113 9.56 4.18 3.74
N TYR A 114 9.48 4.07 5.05
CA TYR A 114 9.73 2.83 5.79
C TYR A 114 8.44 2.36 6.44
N LEU A 115 8.27 1.04 6.54
CA LEU A 115 7.06 0.46 7.10
C LEU A 115 7.32 -0.68 8.08
N LYS A 116 6.30 -0.97 8.88
CA LYS A 116 6.12 -2.19 9.67
C LYS A 116 4.74 -2.75 9.39
N GLU A 117 4.60 -4.06 9.43
CA GLU A 117 3.30 -4.73 9.33
C GLU A 117 2.96 -5.43 10.64
N ILE A 118 1.71 -5.29 11.07
CA ILE A 118 1.17 -5.84 12.29
C ILE A 118 0.00 -6.74 11.91
N TYR A 119 0.09 -8.01 12.29
CA TYR A 119 -1.01 -8.95 12.17
C TYR A 119 -1.98 -8.77 13.33
N VAL A 120 -3.28 -8.66 13.03
CA VAL A 120 -4.33 -8.58 14.06
C VAL A 120 -5.16 -9.85 14.07
N ASP A 121 -5.73 -10.20 12.93
CA ASP A 121 -6.57 -11.38 12.74
C ASP A 121 -6.50 -11.84 11.28
N PRO A 122 -7.09 -13.00 10.90
CA PRO A 122 -6.99 -13.54 9.53
C PRO A 122 -7.55 -12.64 8.42
N ARG A 123 -8.24 -11.56 8.77
CA ARG A 123 -8.82 -10.59 7.85
C ARG A 123 -8.22 -9.20 8.01
N THR A 124 -7.36 -8.95 9.01
CA THR A 124 -6.99 -7.58 9.39
C THR A 124 -5.50 -7.46 9.66
N THR A 125 -4.89 -6.47 9.00
CA THR A 125 -3.52 -6.04 9.26
C THR A 125 -3.45 -4.53 9.44
N PHE A 126 -2.41 -4.08 10.14
CA PHE A 126 -2.03 -2.67 10.18
C PHE A 126 -0.63 -2.50 9.65
N ARG A 127 -0.48 -1.57 8.73
CA ARG A 127 0.82 -1.05 8.33
C ARG A 127 1.10 0.24 9.07
N LEU A 128 2.23 0.34 9.74
CA LEU A 128 2.75 1.61 10.24
C LEU A 128 3.75 2.14 9.24
N THR A 129 3.67 3.42 8.91
CA THR A 129 4.55 4.07 7.93
C THR A 129 5.25 5.26 8.57
N ARG A 130 6.51 5.47 8.20
CA ARG A 130 7.27 6.67 8.50
C ARG A 130 8.03 7.15 7.27
N HIS A 131 8.26 8.45 7.19
CA HIS A 131 9.05 9.07 6.15
C HIS A 131 10.53 8.65 6.21
N VAL A 132 11.27 8.95 5.14
CA VAL A 132 12.70 8.60 5.02
C VAL A 132 13.56 9.33 6.07
N ASP A 133 13.14 10.51 6.51
CA ASP A 133 13.77 11.27 7.60
C ASP A 133 13.44 10.74 9.01
N GLY A 134 12.57 9.72 9.10
CA GLY A 134 12.15 9.09 10.34
C GLY A 134 10.89 9.66 10.98
N ALA A 135 10.31 10.75 10.46
CA ALA A 135 9.06 11.30 10.96
C ALA A 135 7.89 10.34 10.70
N ALA A 136 6.97 10.25 11.66
CA ALA A 136 5.77 9.43 11.51
C ALA A 136 4.90 9.95 10.34
N ASP A 137 4.36 9.03 9.54
CA ASP A 137 3.62 9.36 8.32
C ASP A 137 2.12 9.02 8.49
N TYR A 138 1.79 7.73 8.47
CA TYR A 138 0.43 7.25 8.70
C TYR A 138 0.39 5.78 9.10
N ALA A 139 -0.76 5.35 9.62
CA ALA A 139 -1.13 3.93 9.72
C ALA A 139 -2.12 3.57 8.61
N LEU A 140 -1.97 2.40 7.99
CA LEU A 140 -2.94 1.84 7.04
C LEU A 140 -3.56 0.59 7.66
N MET A 141 -4.85 0.62 7.94
CA MET A 141 -5.60 -0.58 8.27
C MET A 141 -6.04 -1.24 6.96
N SER A 142 -5.72 -2.52 6.76
CA SER A 142 -6.26 -3.32 5.66
C SER A 142 -7.20 -4.38 6.23
N ARG A 143 -8.45 -4.43 5.76
CA ARG A 143 -9.43 -5.42 6.20
C ARG A 143 -10.10 -6.13 5.03
N LEU A 144 -9.98 -7.45 5.02
CA LEU A 144 -10.66 -8.34 4.09
C LEU A 144 -12.16 -8.42 4.41
N THR A 145 -13.03 -8.31 3.40
CA THR A 145 -14.48 -8.51 3.54
C THR A 145 -14.82 -9.95 3.94
N GLU A 146 -16.04 -10.18 4.44
CA GLU A 146 -16.47 -11.51 4.91
C GLU A 146 -16.42 -12.57 3.81
N ASP A 147 -16.81 -12.18 2.60
CA ASP A 147 -16.77 -13.01 1.40
C ASP A 147 -15.36 -13.19 0.82
N ARG A 148 -14.35 -12.52 1.41
CA ARG A 148 -12.94 -12.55 0.99
C ARG A 148 -12.67 -12.04 -0.43
N ARG A 149 -13.61 -11.29 -1.01
CA ARG A 149 -13.51 -10.77 -2.39
C ARG A 149 -12.94 -9.36 -2.47
N ARG A 150 -12.94 -8.60 -1.37
CA ARG A 150 -12.44 -7.23 -1.34
C ARG A 150 -11.56 -6.97 -0.12
N ILE A 151 -10.58 -6.09 -0.28
CA ILE A 151 -9.86 -5.45 0.83
C ILE A 151 -10.35 -4.01 0.94
N VAL A 152 -10.65 -3.58 2.17
CA VAL A 152 -10.90 -2.19 2.53
C VAL A 152 -9.68 -1.67 3.27
N GLY A 153 -8.97 -0.75 2.65
CA GLY A 153 -7.85 -0.01 3.22
C GLY A 153 -8.32 1.32 3.80
N LYS A 154 -7.89 1.67 5.01
CA LYS A 154 -8.11 3.01 5.60
C LYS A 154 -6.77 3.60 6.01
N VAL A 155 -6.42 4.74 5.41
CA VAL A 155 -5.22 5.50 5.77
C VAL A 155 -5.57 6.47 6.88
N LEU A 156 -4.95 6.26 8.04
CA LEU A 156 -5.09 7.01 9.27
C LEU A 156 -3.83 7.86 9.45
N PRO A 157 -3.84 9.15 9.07
CA PRO A 157 -2.75 10.06 9.39
C PRO A 157 -2.56 10.17 10.90
N VAL A 158 -1.37 10.64 11.32
CA VAL A 158 -0.99 10.77 12.73
C VAL A 158 -2.00 11.60 13.54
N GLU A 159 -2.68 12.55 12.89
CA GLU A 159 -3.63 13.49 13.49
C GLU A 159 -5.05 12.92 13.70
N GLY A 160 -5.32 11.68 13.27
CA GLY A 160 -6.40 10.84 13.82
C GLY A 160 -7.65 10.64 12.96
N GLU A 161 -7.92 11.46 11.95
CA GLU A 161 -9.06 11.24 11.03
C GLU A 161 -8.62 10.61 9.70
N ALA A 162 -9.28 9.53 9.30
CA ALA A 162 -8.94 8.80 8.07
C ALA A 162 -9.01 9.72 6.84
N GLY A 163 -7.88 9.85 6.14
CA GLY A 163 -7.75 10.70 4.95
C GLY A 163 -8.00 9.98 3.63
N ILE A 164 -7.91 8.64 3.62
CA ILE A 164 -8.08 7.82 2.40
C ILE A 164 -8.82 6.53 2.74
N GLU A 165 -9.78 6.15 1.90
CA GLU A 165 -10.42 4.84 1.90
C GLU A 165 -10.20 4.17 0.53
N LYS A 166 -9.46 3.06 0.53
CA LYS A 166 -9.13 2.27 -0.66
C LYS A 166 -9.96 1.01 -0.68
N TRP A 167 -10.62 0.74 -1.78
CA TRP A 167 -11.26 -0.55 -2.02
C TRP A 167 -10.47 -1.29 -3.07
N LEU A 168 -10.04 -2.52 -2.78
CA LEU A 168 -9.37 -3.39 -3.73
C LEU A 168 -10.22 -4.63 -3.96
N GLN A 169 -10.44 -5.00 -5.22
CA GLN A 169 -11.12 -6.22 -5.62
C GLN A 169 -10.12 -7.31 -5.96
N ARG A 170 -10.41 -8.53 -5.52
CA ARG A 170 -9.65 -9.72 -5.88
C ARG A 170 -9.75 -9.99 -7.38
N LYS A 171 -8.63 -10.37 -8.00
CA LYS A 171 -8.54 -10.84 -9.40
C LYS A 171 -7.79 -12.17 -9.46
N GLU A 172 -7.97 -12.89 -10.56
CA GLU A 172 -7.23 -14.12 -10.85
C GLU A 172 -5.80 -13.84 -11.34
N SER A 173 -5.60 -12.71 -12.02
CA SER A 173 -4.30 -12.19 -12.44
C SER A 173 -4.40 -10.67 -12.62
N LEU A 174 -3.25 -9.99 -12.72
CA LEU A 174 -3.17 -8.55 -12.97
C LEU A 174 -3.13 -8.20 -14.47
N GLY A 175 -2.97 -9.19 -15.36
CA GLY A 175 -2.89 -8.98 -16.80
C GLY A 175 -1.58 -8.35 -17.29
N PHE A 176 -0.55 -8.30 -16.44
CA PHE A 176 0.80 -7.88 -16.79
C PHE A 176 1.82 -8.63 -15.93
N ASP A 177 3.08 -8.63 -16.38
CA ASP A 177 4.21 -9.12 -15.60
C ASP A 177 4.87 -7.98 -14.85
N TRP A 178 5.32 -8.27 -13.63
CA TRP A 178 6.13 -7.32 -12.88
C TRP A 178 7.49 -7.12 -13.57
N PRO A 179 8.03 -5.89 -13.59
CA PRO A 179 9.39 -5.66 -14.04
C PRO A 179 10.37 -6.52 -13.23
N ALA A 180 11.44 -6.96 -13.90
CA ALA A 180 12.46 -7.85 -13.35
C ALA A 180 13.34 -7.16 -12.30
#